data_AF-A0A3C0NM33-F1
#
_entry.id   AF-A0A3C0NM33-F1
#
_cell.length_a   1.000
_cell.length_b   1.000
_cell.length_c   1.000
_cell.angle_alpha   90.00
_cell.angle_beta   90.00
_cell.angle_gamma   90.00
#
_symmetry.space_group_name_H-M   'P 1'
#
loop_
_entity.id
_entity.type
_entity.pdbx_description
1 polymer ?
#
loop_
_entity_poly.entity_id
_entity_poly.type
_entity_poly.pdbx_seq_one_letter_code
_entity_poly.pdbx_strand_id
1 'polypeptide(L)'
;HTLDEREFTRTLWQMCTECIVVFPDGVNVLPWMLCGTNEIGEATAEKMNTARLVVWSLHGIYGAGKDLDETFGLIETAEKAAEIYMKIAHLPRVNTITDEQMHQLEARFGVRGREGYLD
;
A
#
# COMPACT_ATOMS: atom_id res chain seq x y z
N HIS A 1 8.28 10.97 1.05
CA HIS A 1 7.44 10.25 2.02
C HIS A 1 8.37 9.52 3.00
N THR A 2 7.98 9.34 4.26
CA THR A 2 8.68 8.52 5.26
C THR A 2 8.58 7.03 4.93
N LEU A 3 9.40 6.20 5.59
CA LEU A 3 9.32 4.73 5.50
C LEU A 3 8.52 4.12 6.66
N ASP A 4 7.49 4.82 7.12
CA ASP A 4 6.54 4.29 8.09
C ASP A 4 5.40 3.58 7.36
N GLU A 5 5.19 2.29 7.65
CA GLU A 5 4.22 1.43 6.94
C GLU A 5 2.78 1.90 7.12
N ARG A 6 2.44 2.43 8.31
CA ARG A 6 1.10 2.96 8.60
C ARG A 6 0.85 4.22 7.78
N GLU A 7 1.76 5.19 7.84
CA GLU A 7 1.65 6.43 7.06
C GLU A 7 1.65 6.15 5.55
N PHE A 8 2.51 5.24 5.08
CA PHE A 8 2.63 4.91 3.66
C PHE A 8 1.33 4.28 3.13
N THR A 9 0.81 3.30 3.87
CA THR A 9 -0.46 2.65 3.56
C THR A 9 -1.62 3.65 3.56
N ARG A 10 -1.74 4.45 4.63
CA ARG A 10 -2.81 5.46 4.76
C ARG A 10 -2.76 6.46 3.62
N THR A 11 -1.57 6.94 3.26
CA THR A 11 -1.41 7.87 2.13
C THR A 11 -1.99 7.26 0.86
N LEU A 12 -1.66 6.02 0.51
CA LEU A 12 -2.18 5.36 -0.70
C LEU A 12 -3.69 5.12 -0.63
N TRP A 13 -4.21 4.63 0.50
CA TRP A 13 -5.66 4.45 0.68
C TRP A 13 -6.46 5.73 0.48
N GLN A 14 -5.86 6.88 0.77
CA GLN A 14 -6.52 8.16 0.62
C GLN A 14 -6.45 8.75 -0.80
N MET A 15 -5.66 8.17 -1.72
CA MET A 15 -5.51 8.69 -3.08
C MET A 15 -6.55 8.12 -4.06
N CYS A 16 -6.96 6.86 -3.88
CA CYS A 16 -7.98 6.23 -4.71
C CYS A 16 -8.90 5.37 -3.84
N THR A 17 -10.22 5.50 -4.04
CA THR A 17 -11.26 4.87 -3.21
C THR A 17 -11.11 3.35 -3.11
N GLU A 18 -10.68 2.71 -4.20
CA GLU A 18 -10.56 1.25 -4.26
C GLU A 18 -9.36 0.70 -3.47
N CYS A 19 -8.38 1.53 -3.09
CA CYS A 19 -7.12 1.05 -2.50
C CYS A 19 -7.32 0.26 -1.20
N ILE A 20 -8.20 0.72 -0.30
CA ILE A 20 -8.51 -0.04 0.93
C ILE A 20 -9.28 -1.33 0.63
N VAL A 21 -10.01 -1.39 -0.48
CA VAL A 21 -10.75 -2.59 -0.90
C VAL A 21 -9.81 -3.60 -1.55
N VAL A 22 -8.85 -3.15 -2.36
CA VAL A 22 -7.92 -3.99 -3.11
C VAL A 22 -6.78 -4.51 -2.22
N PHE A 23 -6.21 -3.65 -1.36
CA PHE A 23 -5.15 -4.00 -0.41
C PHE A 23 -5.49 -3.53 1.02
N PRO A 24 -6.50 -4.12 1.68
CA PRO A 24 -6.84 -3.82 3.07
C PRO A 24 -5.72 -4.20 4.05
N ASP A 25 -4.86 -5.13 3.66
CA ASP A 25 -3.64 -5.54 4.37
C ASP A 25 -2.51 -4.49 4.30
N GLY A 26 -2.65 -3.50 3.42
CA GLY A 26 -1.74 -2.36 3.31
C GLY A 26 -0.50 -2.62 2.47
N VAL A 27 0.50 -1.76 2.64
CA VAL A 27 1.79 -1.83 1.95
C VAL A 27 2.91 -1.77 2.97
N ASN A 28 3.73 -2.81 2.99
CA ASN A 28 4.95 -2.82 3.79
C ASN A 28 6.08 -2.12 3.05
N VAL A 29 7.05 -1.60 3.79
CA VAL A 29 8.21 -0.92 3.22
C VAL A 29 9.49 -1.45 3.84
N LEU A 30 10.52 -1.60 3.01
CA LEU A 30 11.88 -1.90 3.45
C LEU A 30 12.80 -0.71 3.16
N PRO A 31 13.77 -0.42 4.05
CA PRO A 31 14.86 0.48 3.71
C PRO A 31 15.65 -0.06 2.51
N TRP A 32 16.52 0.77 1.94
CA TRP A 32 17.39 0.28 0.88
C TRP A 32 18.28 -0.85 1.39
N MET A 33 18.34 -1.92 0.61
CA MET A 33 19.17 -3.10 0.84
C MET A 33 19.79 -3.51 -0.50
N LEU A 34 20.92 -4.21 -0.47
CA LEU A 34 21.57 -4.69 -1.69
C LEU A 34 20.66 -5.70 -2.40
N CYS A 35 20.34 -5.45 -3.66
CA CYS A 35 19.46 -6.32 -4.43
C CYS A 35 20.17 -7.62 -4.86
N GLY A 36 19.39 -8.68 -5.05
CA GLY A 36 19.90 -9.98 -5.52
C GLY A 36 20.62 -10.80 -4.45
N THR A 37 20.42 -10.50 -3.17
CA THR A 37 20.98 -11.26 -2.05
C THR A 37 19.91 -12.01 -1.26
N ASN A 38 20.33 -12.98 -0.43
CA ASN A 38 19.40 -13.73 0.41
C ASN A 38 18.78 -12.84 1.50
N GLU A 39 19.55 -11.89 2.05
CA GLU A 39 19.12 -11.03 3.15
C GLU A 39 17.90 -10.18 2.76
N ILE A 40 17.90 -9.57 1.56
CA ILE A 40 16.74 -8.80 1.08
C ILE A 40 15.57 -9.72 0.72
N GLY A 41 15.85 -10.94 0.26
CA GLY A 41 14.84 -11.96 0.00
C GLY A 41 14.11 -12.38 1.28
N GLU A 42 14.84 -12.69 2.34
CA GLU A 42 14.31 -13.05 3.66
C GLU A 42 13.54 -11.89 4.30
N ALA A 43 14.09 -10.67 4.26
CA ALA A 43 13.39 -9.48 4.75
C ALA A 43 12.08 -9.20 4.00
N THR A 44 12.06 -9.42 2.69
CA THR A 44 10.84 -9.27 1.88
C THR A 44 9.81 -10.35 2.22
N ALA A 45 10.27 -11.60 2.38
CA ALA A 45 9.41 -12.71 2.77
C ALA A 45 8.81 -12.50 4.17
N GLU A 46 9.58 -11.96 5.13
CA GLU A 46 9.09 -11.63 6.46
C GLU A 46 7.95 -10.60 6.39
N LYS A 47 8.13 -9.53 5.61
CA LYS A 47 7.09 -8.52 5.38
C LYS A 47 5.84 -9.11 4.69
N MET A 48 6.02 -10.00 3.73
CA MET A 48 4.92 -10.64 2.99
C MET A 48 3.94 -11.43 3.89
N ASN A 49 4.32 -11.79 5.12
CA ASN A 49 3.41 -12.44 6.08
C ASN A 49 2.25 -11.54 6.54
N THR A 50 2.38 -10.22 6.40
CA THR A 50 1.40 -9.25 6.92
C THR A 50 0.73 -8.41 5.86
N ALA A 51 1.33 -8.28 4.68
CA ALA A 51 0.76 -7.59 3.53
C ALA A 51 1.30 -8.18 2.23
N ARG A 52 0.47 -8.24 1.19
CA ARG A 52 0.80 -8.75 -0.15
C ARG A 52 1.66 -7.79 -0.97
N LEU A 53 1.83 -6.55 -0.51
CA LEU A 53 2.63 -5.52 -1.17
C LEU A 53 3.83 -5.15 -0.30
N VAL A 54 5.02 -5.15 -0.90
CA VAL A 54 6.27 -4.71 -0.26
C VAL A 54 7.01 -3.76 -1.20
N VAL A 55 7.26 -2.53 -0.75
CA VAL A 55 8.07 -1.55 -1.48
C VAL A 55 9.51 -1.60 -0.98
N TRP A 56 10.44 -1.70 -1.92
CA TRP A 56 11.86 -1.51 -1.68
C TRP A 56 12.23 -0.06 -1.95
N SER A 57 12.70 0.63 -0.92
CA SER A 57 13.11 2.03 -1.02
C SER A 57 14.13 2.24 -2.13
N LEU A 58 13.86 3.22 -3.01
CA LEU A 58 14.73 3.58 -4.15
C LEU A 58 14.90 2.46 -5.19
N HIS A 59 13.98 1.50 -5.27
CA HIS A 59 14.09 0.39 -6.22
C HIS A 59 12.75 0.07 -6.91
N GLY A 60 11.76 -0.43 -6.17
CA GLY A 60 10.53 -0.93 -6.80
C GLY A 60 9.57 -1.56 -5.81
N ILE A 61 8.66 -2.39 -6.32
CA ILE A 61 7.58 -3.02 -5.55
C ILE A 61 7.49 -4.52 -5.87
N TYR A 62 7.15 -5.31 -4.85
CA TYR A 62 6.76 -6.69 -4.93
C TYR A 62 5.28 -6.83 -4.61
N GLY A 63 4.57 -7.66 -5.38
CA GLY A 63 3.18 -8.01 -5.16
C GLY A 63 2.96 -9.52 -5.22
N ALA A 64 2.04 -10.03 -4.41
CA ALA A 64 1.62 -11.44 -4.41
C ALA A 64 0.09 -11.54 -4.49
N GLY A 65 -0.40 -12.34 -5.44
CA GLY A 65 -1.82 -12.62 -5.64
C GLY A 65 -2.04 -14.08 -6.07
N LYS A 66 -3.32 -14.47 -6.19
CA LYS A 66 -3.69 -15.85 -6.54
C LYS A 66 -3.32 -16.23 -7.98
N ASP A 67 -3.40 -15.28 -8.89
CA ASP A 67 -3.09 -15.43 -10.30
C ASP A 67 -2.42 -14.16 -10.87
N LEU A 68 -2.07 -14.20 -12.15
CA LEU A 68 -1.34 -13.11 -12.80
C LEU A 68 -2.17 -11.81 -12.86
N ASP A 69 -3.46 -11.90 -13.16
CA ASP A 69 -4.32 -10.72 -13.31
C ASP A 69 -4.57 -10.07 -11.94
N GLU A 70 -4.82 -10.86 -10.90
CA GLU A 70 -4.96 -10.35 -9.53
C GLU A 70 -3.66 -9.70 -9.05
N THR A 71 -2.51 -10.35 -9.29
CA THR A 71 -1.21 -9.82 -8.85
C THR A 71 -0.85 -8.53 -9.58
N PHE A 72 -1.08 -8.49 -10.90
CA PHE A 72 -0.81 -7.31 -11.71
C PHE A 72 -1.75 -6.17 -11.32
N GLY A 73 -3.05 -6.44 -11.21
CA GLY A 73 -4.05 -5.46 -10.78
C GLY A 73 -3.75 -4.88 -9.40
N LEU A 74 -3.31 -5.72 -8.45
CA LEU A 74 -2.88 -5.28 -7.12
C LEU A 74 -1.75 -4.24 -7.19
N ILE A 75 -0.70 -4.51 -7.99
CA ILE A 75 0.42 -3.58 -8.18
C ILE A 75 -0.05 -2.32 -8.93
N GLU A 76 -0.85 -2.47 -9.98
CA GLU A 76 -1.36 -1.36 -10.78
C GLU A 76 -2.24 -0.41 -9.95
N THR A 77 -3.10 -0.93 -9.07
CA THR A 77 -3.89 -0.10 -8.16
C THR A 77 -3.00 0.69 -7.19
N ALA A 78 -1.97 0.07 -6.63
CA ALA A 78 -1.03 0.75 -5.73
C ALA A 78 -0.22 1.83 -6.46
N GLU A 79 0.28 1.52 -7.67
CA GLU A 79 1.00 2.48 -8.51
C GLU A 79 0.09 3.63 -8.94
N LYS A 80 -1.18 3.36 -9.27
CA LYS A 80 -2.12 4.42 -9.64
C LYS A 80 -2.33 5.41 -8.50
N ALA A 81 -2.46 4.92 -7.28
CA ALA A 81 -2.53 5.77 -6.08
C ALA A 81 -1.25 6.56 -5.88
N ALA A 82 -0.08 5.94 -6.05
CA ALA A 82 1.21 6.62 -5.98
C ALA A 82 1.35 7.71 -7.06
N GLU A 83 0.90 7.46 -8.29
CA GLU A 83 0.89 8.44 -9.38
C GLU A 83 0.04 9.67 -9.02
N ILE A 84 -1.17 9.44 -8.47
CA ILE A 84 -2.05 10.52 -7.99
C ILE A 84 -1.33 11.31 -6.90
N TYR A 85 -0.76 10.62 -5.89
CA TYR A 85 0.01 11.26 -4.82
C TYR A 85 1.12 12.14 -5.39
N MET A 86 1.96 11.62 -6.29
CA MET A 86 3.08 12.36 -6.87
C MET A 86 2.63 13.60 -7.65
N LYS A 87 1.48 13.53 -8.34
CA LYS A 87 0.89 14.68 -9.05
C LYS A 87 0.41 15.78 -8.12
N ILE A 88 0.03 15.47 -6.88
CA ILE A 88 -0.53 16.46 -5.94
C ILE A 88 0.36 16.75 -4.72
N ALA A 89 1.45 16.01 -4.52
CA ALA A 89 2.28 16.09 -3.30
C ALA A 89 2.91 17.48 -3.06
N HIS A 90 3.02 18.29 -4.11
CA HIS A 90 3.53 19.66 -4.04
C HIS A 90 2.43 20.71 -3.78
N LEU A 91 1.17 20.30 -3.72
CA LEU A 91 0.00 21.16 -3.51
C LEU A 91 -0.56 20.98 -2.08
N PRO A 92 -1.25 22.00 -1.54
CA PRO A 92 -2.00 21.83 -0.30
C PRO A 92 -3.07 20.76 -0.45
N ARG A 93 -3.17 19.88 0.55
CA ARG A 93 -4.18 18.83 0.59
C ARG A 93 -5.49 19.35 1.16
N VAL A 94 -6.38 19.80 0.26
CA VAL A 94 -7.67 20.42 0.63
C VAL A 94 -8.73 19.37 0.96
N ASN A 95 -8.77 18.27 0.20
CA ASN A 95 -9.72 17.17 0.39
C ASN A 95 -8.97 15.85 0.52
N THR A 96 -9.53 14.92 1.28
CA THR A 96 -9.03 13.55 1.43
C THR A 96 -10.18 12.61 1.71
N ILE A 97 -9.99 11.32 1.43
CA ILE A 97 -10.83 10.27 2.01
C ILE A 97 -10.50 10.23 3.51
N THR A 98 -11.52 10.40 4.34
CA THR A 98 -11.44 10.38 5.81
C THR A 98 -11.56 8.95 6.34
N ASP A 99 -11.11 8.71 7.57
CA ASP A 99 -11.19 7.40 8.22
C ASP A 99 -12.64 6.90 8.33
N GLU A 100 -13.58 7.79 8.66
CA GLU A 100 -15.03 7.49 8.63
C GLU A 100 -15.49 7.01 7.25
N GLN A 101 -15.03 7.66 6.17
CA GLN A 101 -15.34 7.24 4.80
C GLN A 101 -14.66 5.92 4.43
N MET A 102 -13.47 5.64 4.98
CA MET A 102 -12.82 4.34 4.83
C MET A 102 -13.61 3.23 5.53
N HIS A 103 -14.12 3.46 6.74
CA HIS A 103 -15.00 2.53 7.44
C HIS A 103 -16.31 2.27 6.68
N GLN A 104 -16.83 3.27 5.96
CA GLN A 104 -17.97 3.06 5.04
C GLN A 104 -17.62 2.09 3.89
N LEU A 105 -16.40 2.19 3.34
CA LEU A 105 -15.91 1.27 2.30
C LEU A 105 -15.71 -0.14 2.86
N GLU A 106 -15.11 -0.28 4.05
CA GLU A 106 -14.97 -1.56 4.76
C GLU A 106 -16.33 -2.25 4.91
N ALA A 107 -17.32 -1.55 5.48
CA ALA A 107 -18.66 -2.07 5.68
C ALA A 107 -19.35 -2.45 4.36
N ARG A 108 -19.16 -1.64 3.31
CA ARG A 108 -19.80 -1.86 2.00
C ARG A 108 -19.22 -3.05 1.25
N PHE A 109 -17.90 -3.27 1.32
CA PHE A 109 -17.21 -4.30 0.55
C PHE A 109 -16.86 -5.55 1.37
N GLY A 110 -17.13 -5.54 2.67
CA GLY A 110 -16.85 -6.68 3.56
C GLY A 110 -15.35 -6.91 3.76
N VAL A 111 -14.55 -5.84 3.71
CA VAL A 111 -13.11 -5.87 3.97
C VAL A 111 -12.82 -5.21 5.31
N ARG A 112 -11.64 -5.47 5.87
CA ARG A 112 -11.15 -4.82 7.08
C ARG A 112 -9.71 -4.38 6.87
N GLY A 113 -9.49 -3.08 6.87
CA GLY A 113 -8.19 -2.45 6.86
C GLY A 113 -7.34 -2.95 8.04
N ARG A 114 -6.04 -2.99 7.83
CA ARG A 114 -5.05 -3.44 8.80
C ARG A 114 -5.25 -2.76 10.16
N GLU A 115 -5.25 -3.57 11.21
CA GLU A 115 -5.52 -3.09 12.56
C GLU A 115 -4.53 -1.99 13.00
N GLY A 116 -5.05 -0.92 13.59
CA GLY A 116 -4.29 0.26 14.01
C GLY A 116 -3.94 1.24 12.88
N TYR A 117 -4.41 1.01 11.64
CA TYR A 117 -4.11 1.89 10.50
C TYR A 117 -5.23 2.88 10.21
N LEU A 118 -6.42 2.72 10.78
CA LEU A 118 -7.52 3.69 10.78
C LEU A 118 -7.84 4.08 12.23
N ASP A 119 -8.29 5.33 12.42
CA ASP A 119 -8.69 5.93 13.70
C ASP A 119 -10.21 5.89 13.91
#